data_AF-A0A834UHZ4-F1
#
_entry.id   AF-A0A834UHZ4-F1
#
_cell.length_a   1.000
_cell.length_b   1.000
_cell.length_c   1.000
_cell.angle_alpha   90.00
_cell.angle_beta   90.00
_cell.angle_gamma   90.00
#
_symmetry.space_group_name_H-M   'P 1'
#
loop_
_entity.id
_entity.type
_entity.pdbx_description
1 polymer ?
#
loop_
_entity_poly.entity_id
_entity_poly.type
_entity_poly.pdbx_seq_one_letter_code
_entity_poly.pdbx_strand_id
1 'polypeptide(L)'
;MDAKTLLMAQEIFRLSHHHIQFPFCLMSVNVTRIAIQALREECLSRECNRQQKVIAVVNSFYAATFLRLAHVWRTQQKTISDSGFVLKDLEALAKKSPRRLLKTLESYLARASKGQASLLAQKYPGPQAPRASDLTFTGVCDLQPHSSEGAGLI
;
A
#
# COMPACT_ATOMS: atom_id res chain seq x y z
N MET A 1 12.38 5.25 10.21
CA MET A 1 10.91 5.36 10.06
C MET A 1 10.31 5.40 11.46
N ASP A 2 9.38 6.30 11.76
CA ASP A 2 8.81 6.38 13.11
C ASP A 2 7.83 5.21 13.37
N ALA A 3 7.63 4.86 14.64
CA ALA A 3 6.83 3.69 15.04
C ALA A 3 5.37 3.74 14.53
N LYS A 4 4.80 4.94 14.34
CA LYS A 4 3.41 5.11 13.90
C LYS A 4 3.29 4.81 12.42
N THR A 5 4.24 5.28 11.62
CA THR A 5 4.34 4.94 10.20
C THR A 5 4.60 3.45 9.99
N LEU A 6 5.38 2.80 10.88
CA LEU A 6 5.59 1.36 10.84
C LEU A 6 4.28 0.57 11.05
N LEU A 7 3.45 0.95 12.01
CA LEU A 7 2.15 0.31 12.23
C LEU A 7 1.25 0.42 11.00
N MET A 8 1.19 1.60 10.38
CA MET A 8 0.46 1.80 9.13
C MET A 8 0.95 0.85 8.03
N ALA A 9 2.27 0.78 7.84
CA ALA A 9 2.89 -0.08 6.83
C ALA A 9 2.56 -1.56 7.06
N GLN A 10 2.59 -2.03 8.31
CA GLN A 10 2.22 -3.40 8.68
C GLN A 10 0.74 -3.70 8.39
N GLU A 11 -0.17 -2.75 8.64
CA GLU A 11 -1.58 -2.94 8.32
C GLU A 11 -1.85 -3.03 6.82
N ILE A 12 -1.18 -2.20 6.01
CA ILE A 12 -1.28 -2.24 4.55
C ILE A 12 -0.64 -3.53 4.01
N PHE A 13 0.48 -3.98 4.58
CA PHE A 13 1.10 -5.26 4.24
C PHE A 13 0.19 -6.45 4.58
N ARG A 14 -0.49 -6.44 5.72
CA ARG A 14 -1.50 -7.48 6.04
C ARG A 14 -2.66 -7.48 5.05
N LEU A 15 -3.07 -6.32 4.54
CA LEU A 15 -4.11 -6.24 3.50
C LEU A 15 -3.69 -6.95 2.21
N SER A 16 -2.41 -6.96 1.86
CA SER A 16 -1.91 -7.65 0.65
C SER A 16 -1.96 -9.17 0.74
N HIS A 17 -1.99 -9.72 1.96
CA HIS A 17 -2.11 -11.16 2.21
C HIS A 17 -3.57 -11.60 2.37
N HIS A 18 -4.51 -10.66 2.31
CA HIS A 18 -5.93 -10.93 2.45
C HIS A 18 -6.52 -11.48 1.14
N HIS A 19 -7.63 -12.20 1.23
CA HIS A 19 -8.33 -12.79 0.07
C HIS A 19 -8.81 -11.76 -0.97
N ILE A 20 -8.82 -10.47 -0.63
CA ILE A 20 -9.31 -9.36 -1.47
C ILE A 20 -8.26 -8.92 -2.52
N GLN A 21 -7.13 -9.65 -2.65
CA GLN A 21 -6.07 -9.40 -3.64
C GLN A 21 -5.68 -7.92 -3.75
N PHE A 22 -5.03 -7.36 -2.72
CA PHE A 22 -4.49 -6.01 -2.78
C PHE A 22 -3.06 -6.01 -3.37
N PRO A 23 -2.83 -5.47 -4.59
CA PRO A 23 -1.54 -5.54 -5.26
C PRO A 23 -0.52 -4.54 -4.66
N PHE A 24 0.02 -4.85 -3.49
CA PHE A 24 0.81 -3.91 -2.67
C PHE A 24 1.88 -3.13 -3.45
N CYS A 25 2.77 -3.83 -4.15
CA CYS A 25 3.89 -3.20 -4.87
C CYS A 25 3.38 -2.34 -6.04
N LEU A 26 2.48 -2.88 -6.86
CA LEU A 26 1.92 -2.17 -8.00
C LEU A 26 1.15 -0.92 -7.57
N MET A 27 0.39 -1.00 -6.47
CA MET A 27 -0.31 0.13 -5.88
C MET A 27 0.67 1.18 -5.33
N SER A 28 1.74 0.75 -4.65
CA SER A 28 2.79 1.66 -4.18
C SER A 28 3.41 2.47 -5.31
N VAL A 29 3.76 1.84 -6.44
CA VAL A 29 4.32 2.52 -7.62
C VAL A 29 3.35 3.56 -8.17
N ASN A 30 2.05 3.24 -8.23
CA ASN A 30 1.03 4.20 -8.65
C ASN A 30 0.90 5.38 -7.67
N VAL A 31 0.98 5.14 -6.37
CA VAL A 31 0.98 6.21 -5.36
C VAL A 31 2.23 7.09 -5.49
N THR A 32 3.40 6.52 -5.78
CA THR A 32 4.60 7.30 -6.09
C THR A 32 4.38 8.20 -7.29
N ARG A 33 3.79 7.68 -8.38
CA ARG A 33 3.45 8.49 -9.56
C ARG A 33 2.54 9.67 -9.19
N ILE A 34 1.47 9.42 -8.44
CA ILE A 34 0.53 10.47 -7.99
C ILE A 34 1.26 11.54 -7.16
N ALA A 35 2.15 11.12 -6.23
CA ALA A 35 2.89 12.04 -5.37
C ALA A 35 3.82 12.96 -6.16
N ILE A 36 4.59 12.41 -7.10
CA ILE A 36 5.50 13.19 -7.95
C ILE A 36 4.73 14.12 -8.89
N GLN A 37 3.60 13.67 -9.45
CA GLN A 37 2.76 14.52 -10.28
C GLN A 37 2.13 15.67 -9.50
N ALA A 38 1.60 15.41 -8.30
CA ALA A 38 1.06 16.47 -7.44
C ALA A 38 2.13 17.51 -7.06
N LEU A 39 3.39 17.08 -6.90
CA LEU A 39 4.50 18.02 -6.70
C LEU A 39 4.80 18.83 -7.97
N ARG A 40 4.93 18.16 -9.12
CA ARG A 40 5.24 18.80 -10.42
C ARG A 40 4.16 19.77 -10.87
N GLU A 41 2.90 19.48 -10.57
CA GLU A 41 1.73 20.32 -10.84
C GLU A 41 1.47 21.35 -9.72
N GLU A 42 2.45 21.56 -8.83
CA GLU A 42 2.42 22.57 -7.75
C GLU A 42 1.29 22.44 -6.73
N CYS A 43 0.56 21.32 -6.72
CA CYS A 43 -0.53 21.07 -5.77
C CYS A 43 -0.03 21.07 -4.32
N LEU A 44 1.24 20.71 -4.11
CA LEU A 44 1.88 20.66 -2.79
C LEU A 44 2.62 21.95 -2.41
N SER A 45 2.77 22.93 -3.33
CA SER A 45 3.62 24.12 -3.12
C SER A 45 3.28 24.88 -1.84
N ARG A 46 1.99 25.09 -1.58
CA ARG A 46 1.54 25.77 -0.35
C ARG A 46 1.96 25.02 0.92
N GLU A 47 1.90 23.70 0.90
CA GLU A 47 2.22 22.88 2.06
C GLU A 47 3.74 22.74 2.26
N CYS A 48 4.49 22.55 1.16
CA CYS A 48 5.95 22.59 1.16
C CYS A 48 6.47 23.92 1.73
N ASN A 49 5.91 25.05 1.28
CA ASN A 49 6.28 26.38 1.77
C ASN A 49 5.87 26.60 3.22
N ARG A 50 4.70 26.12 3.63
CA ARG A 50 4.25 26.20 5.03
C ARG A 50 5.22 25.50 5.99
N GLN A 51 5.78 24.35 5.57
CA GLN A 51 6.69 23.55 6.41
C GLN A 51 8.18 23.82 6.14
N GLN A 52 8.50 24.57 5.08
CA GLN A 52 9.87 24.79 4.57
C GLN A 52 10.63 23.46 4.32
N LYS A 53 9.91 22.40 3.91
CA LYS A 53 10.44 21.04 3.75
C LYS A 53 9.74 20.29 2.62
N VAL A 54 10.37 20.20 1.45
CA VAL A 54 9.77 19.52 0.28
C VAL A 54 9.69 18.01 0.49
N ILE A 55 10.82 17.36 0.76
CA ILE A 55 10.90 15.88 0.86
C ILE A 55 9.99 15.33 1.95
N ALA A 56 9.96 15.97 3.12
CA ALA A 56 9.10 15.54 4.23
C ALA A 56 7.61 15.64 3.88
N VAL A 57 7.19 16.72 3.21
CA VAL A 57 5.80 16.92 2.77
C VAL A 57 5.42 15.89 1.71
N VAL A 58 6.29 15.65 0.72
CA VAL A 58 6.05 14.67 -0.35
C VAL A 58 5.96 13.26 0.21
N ASN A 59 6.84 12.88 1.14
CA ASN A 59 6.79 11.56 1.79
C ASN A 59 5.52 11.39 2.64
N SER A 60 5.13 12.43 3.37
CA SER A 60 3.88 12.43 4.14
C SER A 60 2.66 12.34 3.21
N PHE A 61 2.71 13.01 2.06
CA PHE A 61 1.66 12.97 1.06
C PHE A 61 1.54 11.57 0.42
N TYR A 62 2.68 10.93 0.10
CA TYR A 62 2.73 9.53 -0.34
C TYR A 62 2.05 8.62 0.70
N ALA A 63 2.47 8.71 1.97
CA ALA A 63 1.91 7.91 3.06
C ALA A 63 0.39 8.14 3.22
N ALA A 64 -0.05 9.39 3.17
CA ALA A 64 -1.47 9.75 3.29
C ALA A 64 -2.30 9.22 2.12
N THR A 65 -1.74 9.25 0.91
CA THR A 65 -2.37 8.71 -0.30
C THR A 65 -2.47 7.19 -0.23
N PHE A 66 -1.41 6.51 0.23
CA PHE A 66 -1.42 5.05 0.38
C PHE A 66 -2.38 4.59 1.48
N LEU A 67 -2.45 5.33 2.59
CA LEU A 67 -3.43 5.13 3.67
C LEU A 67 -4.87 5.20 3.13
N ARG A 68 -5.17 6.23 2.32
CA ARG A 68 -6.49 6.40 1.71
C ARG A 68 -6.81 5.27 0.75
N LEU A 69 -5.84 4.86 -0.08
CA LEU A 69 -5.99 3.74 -1.00
C LEU A 69 -6.34 2.45 -0.25
N ALA A 70 -5.54 2.08 0.76
CA ALA A 70 -5.77 0.88 1.55
C ALA A 70 -7.15 0.90 2.26
N HIS A 71 -7.54 2.06 2.77
CA HIS A 71 -8.86 2.24 3.38
C HIS A 71 -10.00 2.05 2.39
N VAL A 72 -9.94 2.68 1.22
CA VAL A 72 -10.96 2.52 0.16
C VAL A 72 -11.01 1.07 -0.31
N TRP A 73 -9.85 0.47 -0.57
CA TRP A 73 -9.75 -0.90 -1.05
C TRP A 73 -10.44 -1.88 -0.10
N ARG A 74 -10.15 -1.75 1.21
CA ARG A 74 -10.76 -2.59 2.23
C ARG A 74 -12.25 -2.32 2.43
N THR A 75 -12.63 -1.07 2.66
CA THR A 75 -14.01 -0.72 3.05
C THR A 75 -15.01 -0.96 1.93
N GLN A 76 -14.57 -0.84 0.68
CA GLN A 76 -15.40 -1.06 -0.49
C GLN A 76 -15.14 -2.40 -1.18
N GLN A 77 -14.36 -3.29 -0.55
CA GLN A 77 -14.05 -4.64 -1.06
C GLN A 77 -13.58 -4.62 -2.53
N LYS A 78 -12.67 -3.70 -2.85
CA LYS A 78 -12.18 -3.51 -4.22
C LYS A 78 -11.34 -4.70 -4.66
N THR A 79 -11.35 -4.95 -5.96
CA THR A 79 -10.55 -5.98 -6.62
C THR A 79 -9.57 -5.36 -7.61
N ILE A 80 -8.71 -6.18 -8.21
CA ILE A 80 -7.76 -5.74 -9.25
C ILE A 80 -8.50 -5.07 -10.42
N SER A 81 -9.68 -5.58 -10.79
CA SER A 81 -10.51 -5.02 -11.87
C SER A 81 -10.98 -3.59 -11.59
N ASP A 82 -11.09 -3.21 -10.32
CA ASP A 82 -11.49 -1.86 -9.90
C ASP A 82 -10.33 -0.85 -9.91
N SER A 83 -9.09 -1.33 -10.03
CA SER A 83 -7.88 -0.53 -9.79
C SER A 83 -7.83 0.76 -10.60
N GLY A 84 -8.18 0.72 -11.89
CA GLY A 84 -8.17 1.89 -12.76
C GLY A 84 -9.08 3.02 -12.26
N PHE A 85 -10.30 2.67 -11.82
CA PHE A 85 -11.25 3.64 -11.27
C PHE A 85 -10.79 4.17 -9.91
N VAL A 86 -10.33 3.27 -9.03
CA VAL A 86 -9.83 3.64 -7.70
C VAL A 86 -8.65 4.61 -7.80
N LEU A 87 -7.70 4.34 -8.69
CA LEU A 87 -6.52 5.17 -8.90
C LEU A 87 -6.89 6.54 -9.48
N LYS A 88 -7.81 6.59 -10.44
CA LYS A 88 -8.30 7.84 -11.04
C LYS A 88 -8.95 8.75 -9.98
N ASP A 89 -9.83 8.20 -9.16
CA ASP A 89 -10.52 8.95 -8.10
C ASP A 89 -9.54 9.38 -7.00
N LEU A 90 -8.58 8.52 -6.66
CA LEU A 90 -7.54 8.82 -5.69
C LEU A 90 -6.64 9.97 -6.16
N GLU A 91 -6.19 9.95 -7.42
CA GLU A 91 -5.37 11.02 -8.01
C GLU A 91 -6.12 12.36 -7.96
N ALA A 92 -7.39 12.37 -8.40
CA ALA A 92 -8.23 13.57 -8.38
C ALA A 92 -8.40 14.12 -6.95
N LEU A 93 -8.69 13.26 -5.98
CA LEU A 93 -8.82 13.64 -4.57
C LEU A 93 -7.51 14.22 -4.00
N ALA A 94 -6.39 13.55 -4.28
CA ALA A 94 -5.09 13.88 -3.74
C ALA A 94 -4.59 15.23 -4.25
N LYS A 95 -4.77 15.52 -5.54
CA LYS A 95 -4.43 16.81 -6.16
C LYS A 95 -5.38 17.93 -5.74
N LYS A 96 -6.70 17.66 -5.66
CA LYS A 96 -7.70 18.67 -5.30
C LYS A 96 -7.59 19.14 -3.84
N SER A 97 -7.20 18.26 -2.93
CA SER A 97 -7.26 18.54 -1.49
C SER A 97 -6.10 17.94 -0.67
N PRO A 98 -4.83 18.26 -1.02
CA PRO A 98 -3.66 17.63 -0.39
C PRO A 98 -3.59 17.86 1.11
N ARG A 99 -3.96 19.06 1.59
CA ARG A 99 -4.03 19.37 3.02
C ARG A 99 -5.02 18.49 3.78
N ARG A 100 -6.18 18.17 3.19
CA ARG A 100 -7.18 17.30 3.81
C ARG A 100 -6.63 15.88 3.95
N LEU A 101 -5.92 15.42 2.93
CA LEU A 101 -5.30 14.09 2.92
C LEU A 101 -4.22 13.99 4.01
N LEU A 102 -3.33 15.00 4.10
CA LEU A 102 -2.31 15.07 5.15
C LEU A 102 -2.91 15.13 6.56
N LYS A 103 -3.97 15.91 6.79
CA LYS A 103 -4.69 15.92 8.07
C LYS A 103 -5.30 14.55 8.42
N THR A 104 -5.73 13.79 7.42
CA THR A 104 -6.26 12.44 7.62
C THR A 104 -5.15 11.51 8.13
N LEU A 105 -3.96 11.61 7.55
CA LEU A 105 -2.78 10.88 8.02
C LEU A 105 -2.41 11.29 9.45
N GLU A 106 -2.32 12.59 9.75
CA GLU A 106 -2.02 13.10 11.09
C GLU A 106 -3.00 12.54 12.14
N SER A 107 -4.29 12.56 11.82
CA SER A 107 -5.35 12.04 12.70
C SER A 107 -5.23 10.53 12.92
N TYR A 108 -4.90 9.78 11.86
CA TYR A 108 -4.65 8.34 11.95
C TYR A 108 -3.43 8.04 12.82
N LEU A 109 -2.30 8.71 12.59
CA LEU A 109 -1.07 8.51 13.37
C LEU A 109 -1.25 8.91 14.84
N ALA A 110 -2.02 9.95 15.13
CA ALA A 110 -2.36 10.35 16.49
C ALA A 110 -3.21 9.28 17.21
N ARG A 111 -4.15 8.66 16.51
CA ARG A 111 -4.91 7.50 17.03
C ARG A 111 -4.02 6.27 17.20
N ALA A 112 -3.07 6.04 16.29
CA ALA A 112 -2.13 4.92 16.37
C ALA A 112 -1.26 5.04 17.61
N SER A 113 -0.81 6.26 17.95
CA SER A 113 -0.06 6.50 19.19
C SER A 113 -0.84 6.23 20.48
N LYS A 114 -2.18 6.23 20.42
CA LYS A 114 -3.05 5.88 21.54
C LYS A 114 -3.44 4.39 21.55
N GLY A 115 -2.91 3.58 20.62
CA GLY A 115 -3.32 2.19 20.43
C GLY A 115 -4.74 2.02 19.84
N GLN A 116 -5.32 3.09 19.28
CA GLN A 116 -6.73 3.15 18.86
C GLN A 116 -6.91 3.26 17.34
N ALA A 117 -5.81 3.31 16.57
CA ALA A 117 -5.90 3.23 15.12
C ALA A 117 -5.82 1.79 14.69
N SER A 118 -6.83 1.36 13.95
CA SER A 118 -6.66 0.25 13.04
C SER A 118 -7.38 0.56 11.74
N LEU A 119 -6.65 0.48 10.63
CA LEU A 119 -7.23 0.42 9.28
C LEU A 119 -8.16 -0.80 9.14
N LEU A 120 -7.93 -1.82 9.98
CA LEU A 120 -8.52 -3.14 9.93
C LEU A 120 -9.59 -3.37 11.01
N ALA A 121 -10.05 -2.32 11.71
CA ALA A 121 -10.94 -2.43 12.89
C ALA A 121 -12.29 -3.15 12.64
N GLN A 122 -12.70 -3.37 11.40
CA GLN A 122 -13.76 -4.33 11.08
C GLN A 122 -13.20 -5.77 11.09
N LYS A 123 -13.60 -6.54 12.10
CA LYS A 123 -13.41 -7.99 12.22
C LYS A 123 -14.04 -8.69 11.02
N TYR A 124 -13.20 -9.19 10.11
CA TYR A 124 -13.55 -10.37 9.33
C TYR A 124 -12.96 -11.59 10.06
N PRO A 125 -13.62 -12.75 10.07
CA PRO A 125 -12.97 -13.99 10.48
C PRO A 125 -11.86 -14.26 9.48
N GLY A 126 -10.61 -14.03 9.87
CA GLY A 126 -9.45 -14.33 9.05
C GLY A 126 -9.20 -15.85 9.02
N PRO A 127 -8.74 -16.43 7.91
CA PRO A 127 -8.19 -17.77 7.91
C PRO A 127 -7.00 -17.83 8.88
N GLN A 128 -6.89 -18.93 9.64
CA GLN A 128 -5.73 -19.16 10.50
C GLN A 128 -4.45 -19.11 9.66
N ALA A 129 -3.41 -18.45 10.16
CA ALA A 129 -2.12 -18.41 9.49
C ALA A 129 -1.58 -19.85 9.28
N PRO A 130 -1.07 -20.20 8.08
CA PRO A 130 -0.40 -21.48 7.90
C PRO A 130 0.80 -21.55 8.83
N ARG A 131 1.04 -22.73 9.42
CA ARG A 131 2.21 -23.01 10.25
C ARG A 131 3.47 -22.79 9.40
N ALA A 132 4.54 -22.33 10.04
CA ALA A 132 5.81 -21.94 9.40
C ALA A 132 6.54 -23.07 8.62
N SER A 133 6.00 -24.29 8.56
CA SER A 133 6.61 -25.43 7.88
C SER A 133 6.35 -25.49 6.37
N ASP A 134 5.41 -24.72 5.83
CA ASP A 134 4.89 -24.95 4.47
C ASP A 134 5.27 -23.85 3.44
N LEU A 135 6.32 -23.06 3.71
CA LEU A 135 6.79 -22.05 2.77
C LEU A 135 7.88 -22.63 1.85
N THR A 136 7.49 -23.48 0.92
CA THR A 136 8.34 -23.77 -0.25
C THR A 136 8.21 -22.59 -1.21
N PHE A 137 9.21 -21.72 -1.22
CA PHE A 137 9.34 -20.65 -2.22
C PHE A 137 9.61 -21.28 -3.59
N THR A 138 8.58 -21.42 -4.42
CA THR A 138 8.75 -21.77 -5.84
C THR A 138 8.86 -20.47 -6.62
N GLY A 139 10.08 -20.09 -7.00
CA GLY A 139 10.31 -18.96 -7.90
C GLY A 139 9.61 -19.21 -9.23
N VAL A 140 8.92 -18.20 -9.75
CA VAL A 140 8.14 -18.26 -11.01
C VAL A 140 9.05 -18.41 -12.26
N CYS A 141 10.36 -18.54 -12.08
CA CYS A 141 11.34 -18.72 -13.17
C CYS A 141 12.22 -19.97 -13.03
N ASP A 142 11.95 -20.87 -12.08
CA ASP A 142 12.74 -22.10 -11.99
C ASP A 142 12.21 -23.12 -13.01
N LEU A 143 12.89 -23.19 -14.16
CA LEU A 143 12.70 -24.26 -15.15
C LEU A 143 12.90 -25.61 -14.44
N GLN A 144 11.90 -26.48 -14.50
CA GLN A 144 12.07 -27.85 -14.00
C GLN A 144 13.23 -28.51 -14.74
N PRO A 145 14.20 -29.14 -14.04
CA PRO A 145 15.26 -29.87 -14.72
C PRO A 145 14.64 -31.07 -15.44
N HIS A 146 14.74 -31.06 -16.77
CA HIS A 146 14.44 -32.25 -17.56
C HIS A 146 15.36 -33.38 -17.10
N SER A 147 14.77 -34.48 -16.62
CA SER A 147 15.48 -35.72 -16.37
C SER A 147 15.99 -36.28 -17.70
N SER A 148 17.28 -36.09 -17.97
CA SER A 148 17.96 -36.82 -19.02
C SER A 148 18.20 -38.25 -18.51
N GLU A 149 17.25 -39.14 -18.78
CA GLU A 149 17.52 -40.58 -18.66
C GLU A 149 18.32 -41.00 -19.90
N GLY A 150 19.62 -41.17 -19.69
CA GLY A 150 20.46 -41.91 -20.61
C GLY A 150 20.01 -43.36 -20.65
N ALA A 151 19.38 -43.78 -21.74
CA ALA A 151 19.24 -45.19 -22.07
C ALA A 151 20.60 -45.69 -22.56
N GLY A 152 21.29 -46.41 -21.68
CA GLY A 152 22.52 -47.12 -21.98
C GLY A 152 22.29 -48.23 -23.01
N LEU A 153 23.28 -48.34 -23.89
CA LEU A 153 23.61 -49.47 -24.76
C LEU A 153 23.30 -50.84 -24.13
N ILE A 154 22.51 -51.67 -24.83
CA ILE A 154 22.88 -53.03 -25.26
C ILE A 154 22.31 -53.23 -26.67
#